data_AF-A0A6G1YWE8-F1
#
_entry.id   AF-A0A6G1YWE8-F1
#
_cell.length_a   1.000
_cell.length_b   1.000
_cell.length_c   1.000
_cell.angle_alpha   90.00
_cell.angle_beta   90.00
_cell.angle_gamma   90.00
#
_symmetry.space_group_name_H-M   'P 1'
#
loop_
_entity.id
_entity.type
_entity.pdbx_description
1 polymer ?
#
loop_
_entity_poly.entity_id
_entity_poly.type
_entity_poly.pdbx_seq_one_letter_code
_entity_poly.pdbx_strand_id
1 'polypeptide(L)'
;MLELSETIPLWQIPQYISDKTSEKRELVEDILRLKRRESQARCSFELALRTTNVSSERLNDYCELRASLEKTGISLDDIEPFVKAVEGVKKFGYDVKRLATLMSNFQASSKMQAELEVSVNSQMSNLKNLTDECDRLETLLRIHNLSISKYRELEDMGFGLPQLGIVQDTIHEVARANNISNYLAIEKFLNDILENYEPKSGYECKIHALRSEIEKKKSDLIVLTTALDSKKEVAQVLGQLVSIGLQDKQIIDLALSLHSKPNHKQEHVGSSTTHGSLNRLAEDSNQQIELAKDHVDSPDLGVARNSADVHRGITDHAVIAGLVSKAFPGNPLTFVGGKYPPSLHNEDLEDIREMQELALARKSSNSQARGD
;
A
#
# COMPACT_ATOMS: atom_id res chain seq x y z
N MET A 1 15.44 0.33 -48.14
CA MET A 1 14.94 0.16 -49.52
C MET A 1 14.79 1.55 -50.10
N LEU A 2 15.26 1.74 -51.34
CA LEU A 2 15.43 3.06 -51.97
C LEU A 2 14.09 3.75 -52.29
N GLU A 3 13.83 4.91 -51.71
CA GLU A 3 12.73 5.84 -52.06
C GLU A 3 12.97 6.58 -53.40
N LEU A 4 13.67 5.96 -54.36
CA LEU A 4 13.88 6.54 -55.70
C LEU A 4 12.82 6.08 -56.71
N SER A 5 11.98 5.10 -56.37
CA SER A 5 11.03 4.49 -57.30
C SER A 5 9.70 5.24 -57.47
N GLU A 6 9.38 6.20 -56.60
CA GLU A 6 8.10 6.94 -56.69
C GLU A 6 8.19 8.24 -57.51
N THR A 7 9.39 8.75 -57.80
CA THR A 7 9.56 10.09 -58.40
C THR A 7 10.22 10.11 -59.78
N ILE A 8 10.82 9.01 -60.26
CA ILE A 8 11.55 9.00 -61.54
C ILE A 8 11.22 7.73 -62.36
N PRO A 9 10.66 7.84 -63.58
CA PRO A 9 10.42 6.72 -64.48
C PRO A 9 11.70 5.94 -64.82
N LEU A 10 11.62 4.60 -64.93
CA LEU A 10 12.75 3.69 -65.22
C LEU A 10 13.60 4.10 -66.44
N TRP A 11 12.97 4.67 -67.48
CA TRP A 11 13.64 5.12 -68.69
C TRP A 11 14.43 6.43 -68.53
N GLN A 12 14.16 7.22 -67.48
CA GLN A 12 14.88 8.45 -67.15
C GLN A 12 16.08 8.21 -66.23
N ILE A 13 16.25 7.01 -65.67
CA ILE A 13 17.33 6.69 -64.73
C ILE A 13 18.72 6.99 -65.33
N PRO A 14 19.06 6.62 -66.58
CA PRO A 14 20.38 6.93 -67.15
C PRO A 14 20.63 8.45 -67.26
N GLN A 15 19.60 9.21 -67.66
CA GLN A 15 19.68 10.66 -67.74
C GLN A 15 19.83 11.28 -66.35
N TYR A 16 19.04 10.83 -65.37
CA TYR A 16 19.13 11.29 -63.99
C TYR A 16 20.49 10.99 -63.35
N ILE A 17 21.07 9.81 -63.60
CA ILE A 17 22.43 9.47 -63.16
C ILE A 17 23.44 10.41 -63.81
N SER A 18 23.31 10.69 -65.11
CA SER A 18 24.19 11.64 -65.82
C SER A 18 24.07 13.05 -65.23
N ASP A 19 22.85 13.54 -65.02
CA ASP A 19 22.57 14.87 -64.47
C ASP A 19 23.13 14.98 -63.04
N LYS A 20 22.86 13.99 -62.17
CA LYS A 20 23.40 13.94 -60.81
C LYS A 20 24.92 13.81 -60.77
N THR A 21 25.51 13.13 -61.75
CA THR A 21 26.97 13.03 -61.88
C THR A 21 27.58 14.37 -62.30
N SER A 22 26.91 15.12 -63.17
CA SER A 22 27.32 16.48 -63.56
C SER A 22 27.18 17.46 -62.40
N GLU A 23 26.04 17.47 -61.72
CA GLU A 23 25.77 18.30 -60.53
C GLU A 23 26.80 18.03 -59.42
N LYS A 24 27.11 16.75 -59.15
CA LYS A 24 28.15 16.37 -58.20
C LYS A 24 29.52 16.94 -58.62
N ARG A 25 29.85 16.93 -59.90
CA ARG A 25 31.13 17.45 -60.41
C ARG A 25 31.21 18.97 -60.22
N GLU A 26 30.14 19.69 -60.55
CA GLU A 26 30.06 21.14 -60.35
C GLU A 26 30.17 21.52 -58.86
N LEU A 27 29.45 20.82 -57.99
CA LEU A 27 29.54 21.03 -56.54
C LEU A 27 30.96 20.80 -56.01
N VAL A 28 31.66 19.77 -56.50
CA VAL A 28 33.06 19.49 -56.11
C VAL A 28 33.98 20.62 -56.57
N GLU A 29 33.81 21.12 -57.79
CA GLU A 29 34.61 22.23 -58.30
C GLU A 29 34.35 23.54 -57.52
N ASP A 30 33.10 23.78 -57.16
CA ASP A 30 32.69 24.91 -56.33
C ASP A 30 33.26 24.84 -54.91
N ILE A 31 33.27 23.66 -54.28
CA ILE A 31 33.92 23.43 -52.98
C ILE A 31 35.41 23.75 -53.08
N LEU A 32 36.10 23.25 -54.12
CA LEU A 32 37.53 23.52 -54.32
C LEU A 32 37.80 25.02 -54.52
N ARG A 33 36.94 25.70 -55.29
CA ARG A 33 37.02 27.15 -55.51
C ARG A 33 36.79 27.93 -54.22
N LEU A 34 35.80 27.56 -53.41
CA LEU A 34 35.51 28.19 -52.12
C LEU A 34 36.67 28.00 -51.15
N LYS A 35 37.20 26.79 -51.04
CA LYS A 35 38.36 26.49 -50.19
C LYS A 35 39.60 27.30 -50.58
N ARG A 36 39.81 27.51 -51.88
CA ARG A 36 40.89 28.38 -52.38
C ARG A 36 40.67 29.84 -52.01
N ARG A 37 39.44 30.36 -52.16
CA ARG A 37 39.09 31.74 -51.77
C ARG A 37 39.23 31.95 -50.26
N GLU A 38 38.80 30.99 -49.45
CA GLU A 38 38.95 31.02 -48.00
C GLU A 38 40.44 31.09 -47.61
N SER A 39 41.27 30.20 -48.17
CA SER A 39 42.72 30.20 -47.91
C SER A 39 43.37 31.51 -48.32
N GLN A 40 42.98 32.09 -49.46
CA GLN A 40 43.48 33.37 -49.94
C GLN A 40 43.04 34.52 -49.02
N ALA A 41 41.78 34.53 -48.59
CA ALA A 41 41.25 35.51 -47.65
C ALA A 41 41.98 35.43 -46.30
N ARG A 42 42.17 34.23 -45.75
CA ARG A 42 42.95 34.02 -44.51
C ARG A 42 44.39 34.51 -44.65
N CYS A 43 45.07 34.17 -45.74
CA CYS A 43 46.44 34.62 -45.97
C CYS A 43 46.51 36.15 -46.11
N SER A 44 45.57 36.76 -46.83
CA SER A 44 45.50 38.22 -46.94
C SER A 44 45.19 38.91 -45.61
N PHE A 45 44.37 38.29 -44.77
CA PHE A 45 44.01 38.79 -43.44
C PHE A 45 45.20 38.70 -42.48
N GLU A 46 45.90 37.57 -42.43
CA GLU A 46 47.13 37.43 -41.64
C GLU A 46 48.22 38.41 -42.09
N LEU A 47 48.35 38.62 -43.40
CA LEU A 47 49.29 39.59 -43.95
C LEU A 47 48.89 41.02 -43.56
N ALA A 48 47.60 41.36 -43.62
CA ALA A 48 47.08 42.65 -43.15
C ALA A 48 47.32 42.85 -41.64
N LEU A 49 47.08 41.84 -40.80
CA LEU A 49 47.38 41.86 -39.36
C LEU A 49 48.87 42.08 -39.09
N ARG A 50 49.75 41.38 -39.82
CA ARG A 50 51.21 41.57 -39.72
C ARG A 50 51.63 42.97 -40.15
N THR A 51 51.10 43.49 -41.26
CA THR A 51 51.44 44.84 -41.75
C THR A 51 50.97 45.95 -40.81
N THR A 52 49.84 45.75 -40.14
CA THR A 52 49.30 46.69 -39.14
C THR A 52 49.91 46.48 -37.75
N ASN A 53 50.75 45.45 -37.58
CA ASN A 53 51.35 45.05 -36.32
C ASN A 53 50.31 44.79 -35.21
N VAL A 54 49.12 44.33 -35.61
CA VAL A 54 48.01 43.97 -34.71
C VAL A 54 47.95 42.45 -34.64
N SER A 55 48.07 41.90 -33.43
CA SER A 55 47.87 40.45 -33.23
C SER A 55 46.39 40.10 -33.34
N SER A 56 46.09 38.88 -33.79
CA SER A 56 44.72 38.37 -33.80
C SER A 56 44.10 38.38 -32.39
N GLU A 57 44.92 38.18 -31.34
CA GLU A 57 44.49 38.29 -29.94
C GLU A 57 44.01 39.69 -29.60
N ARG A 58 44.77 40.73 -29.96
CA ARG A 58 44.37 42.13 -29.71
C ARG A 58 43.08 42.51 -30.43
N LEU A 59 42.86 42.00 -31.64
CA LEU A 59 41.63 42.24 -32.36
C LEU A 59 40.45 41.52 -31.70
N ASN A 60 40.68 40.31 -31.19
CA ASN A 60 39.69 39.58 -30.43
C ASN A 60 39.33 40.29 -29.11
N ASP A 61 40.34 40.75 -28.35
CA ASP A 61 40.15 41.54 -27.13
C ASP A 61 39.32 42.80 -27.40
N TYR A 62 39.59 43.48 -28.53
CA TYR A 62 38.83 44.65 -28.96
C TYR A 62 37.37 44.31 -29.28
N CYS A 63 37.13 43.22 -30.02
CA CYS A 63 35.78 42.75 -30.33
C CYS A 63 34.99 42.37 -29.05
N GLU A 64 35.64 41.69 -28.10
CA GLU A 64 35.04 41.31 -26.82
C GLU A 64 34.73 42.54 -25.94
N LEU A 65 35.65 43.51 -25.90
CA LEU A 65 35.43 44.79 -25.21
C LEU A 65 34.28 45.58 -25.81
N ARG A 66 34.22 45.67 -27.14
CA ARG A 66 33.15 46.35 -27.88
C ARG A 66 31.80 45.70 -27.58
N ALA A 67 31.69 44.38 -27.69
CA ALA A 67 30.47 43.66 -27.39
C ALA A 67 30.03 43.84 -25.92
N SER A 68 31.00 43.91 -24.99
CA SER A 68 30.71 44.12 -23.56
C SER A 68 30.21 45.52 -23.26
N LEU A 69 30.79 46.55 -23.89
CA LEU A 69 30.37 47.94 -23.71
C LEU A 69 29.01 48.22 -24.38
N GLU A 70 28.76 47.67 -25.56
CA GLU A 70 27.46 47.78 -26.25
C GLU A 70 26.32 47.18 -25.41
N LYS A 71 26.55 46.05 -24.70
CA LYS A 71 25.58 45.46 -23.76
C LYS A 71 25.22 46.40 -22.61
N THR A 72 26.13 47.27 -22.21
CA THR A 72 25.91 48.28 -21.16
C THR A 72 25.37 49.60 -21.71
N GLY A 73 25.11 49.70 -23.02
CA GLY A 73 24.63 50.92 -23.68
C GLY A 73 25.72 51.96 -23.94
N ILE A 74 27.00 51.60 -23.82
CA ILE A 74 28.14 52.48 -24.10
C ILE A 74 28.68 52.14 -25.49
N SER A 75 28.64 53.11 -26.41
CA SER A 75 29.25 52.94 -27.73
C SER A 75 30.78 53.03 -27.60
N LEU A 76 31.50 52.14 -28.28
CA LEU A 76 32.96 52.23 -28.32
C LEU A 76 33.46 53.45 -29.13
N ASP A 77 32.61 53.95 -30.04
CA ASP A 77 32.88 55.13 -30.86
C ASP A 77 32.75 56.43 -30.05
N ASP A 78 32.07 56.39 -28.91
CA ASP A 78 31.94 57.49 -27.95
C ASP A 78 32.38 57.01 -26.55
N ILE A 79 33.69 57.04 -26.31
CA ILE A 79 34.30 56.57 -25.05
C ILE A 79 34.17 57.61 -23.91
N GLU A 80 33.74 58.82 -24.22
CA GLU A 80 33.72 59.93 -23.26
C GLU A 80 32.80 59.68 -22.04
N PRO A 81 31.61 59.06 -22.19
CA PRO A 81 30.76 58.64 -21.06
C PRO A 81 31.45 57.64 -20.14
N PHE A 82 32.21 56.67 -20.71
CA PHE A 82 32.96 55.68 -19.92
C PHE A 82 34.07 56.35 -19.11
N VAL A 83 34.85 57.24 -19.74
CA VAL A 83 35.91 58.00 -19.06
C VAL A 83 35.32 58.86 -17.93
N LYS A 84 34.22 59.57 -18.19
CA LYS A 84 33.52 60.38 -17.16
C LYS A 84 33.02 59.53 -15.99
N ALA A 85 32.53 58.31 -16.26
CA ALA A 85 32.10 57.39 -15.21
C ALA A 85 33.29 56.94 -14.33
N VAL A 86 34.40 56.53 -14.95
CA VAL A 86 35.63 56.12 -14.24
C VAL A 86 36.23 57.28 -13.45
N GLU A 87 36.30 58.47 -14.03
CA GLU A 87 36.74 59.68 -13.33
C GLU A 87 35.81 60.06 -12.18
N GLY A 88 34.50 59.91 -12.35
CA GLY A 88 33.51 60.10 -11.30
C GLY A 88 33.81 59.21 -10.11
N VAL A 89 33.96 57.90 -10.32
CA VAL A 89 34.33 56.94 -9.27
C VAL A 89 35.61 57.36 -8.55
N LYS A 90 36.62 57.81 -9.29
CA LYS A 90 37.88 58.30 -8.73
C LYS A 90 37.73 59.59 -7.91
N LYS A 91 36.88 60.54 -8.35
CA LYS A 91 36.59 61.80 -7.63
C LYS A 91 35.92 61.56 -6.27
N PHE A 92 35.14 60.48 -6.15
CA PHE A 92 34.57 60.05 -4.87
C PHE A 92 35.58 59.29 -3.97
N GLY A 93 36.85 59.21 -4.37
CA GLY A 93 37.91 58.60 -3.57
C GLY A 93 37.97 57.07 -3.64
N TYR A 94 37.22 56.45 -4.56
CA TYR A 94 37.24 55.00 -4.75
C TYR A 94 38.35 54.57 -5.73
N ASP A 95 39.05 53.50 -5.38
CA ASP A 95 39.95 52.81 -6.29
C ASP A 95 39.13 51.94 -7.25
N VAL A 96 39.16 52.28 -8.54
CA VAL A 96 38.43 51.62 -9.62
C VAL A 96 38.79 50.13 -9.72
N LYS A 97 40.06 49.76 -9.52
CA LYS A 97 40.50 48.35 -9.56
C LYS A 97 39.93 47.57 -8.38
N ARG A 98 39.97 48.19 -7.19
CA ARG A 98 39.41 47.58 -5.98
C ARG A 98 37.89 47.42 -6.10
N LEU A 99 37.20 48.41 -6.65
CA LEU A 99 35.76 48.35 -6.90
C LEU A 99 35.40 47.25 -7.90
N ALA A 100 36.12 47.14 -9.02
CA ALA A 100 35.91 46.08 -10.00
C ALA A 100 36.09 44.68 -9.39
N THR A 101 37.13 44.50 -8.57
CA THR A 101 37.38 43.25 -7.85
C THR A 101 36.25 42.93 -6.86
N LEU A 102 35.79 43.93 -6.11
CA LEU A 102 34.68 43.77 -5.17
C LEU A 102 33.38 43.38 -5.89
N MET A 103 33.07 44.01 -7.02
CA MET A 103 31.88 43.69 -7.82
C MET A 103 31.95 42.29 -8.41
N SER A 104 33.12 41.87 -8.89
CA SER A 104 33.32 40.50 -9.40
C SER A 104 33.14 39.46 -8.29
N ASN A 105 33.71 39.70 -7.10
CA ASN A 105 33.54 38.83 -5.94
C ASN A 105 32.08 38.78 -5.47
N PHE A 106 31.40 39.92 -5.47
CA PHE A 106 29.99 40.00 -5.12
C PHE A 106 29.12 39.19 -6.09
N GLN A 107 29.36 39.33 -7.40
CA GLN A 107 28.65 38.53 -8.41
C GLN A 107 28.92 37.04 -8.25
N ALA A 108 30.17 36.64 -8.00
CA ALA A 108 30.52 35.25 -7.75
C ALA A 108 29.82 34.70 -6.48
N SER A 109 29.81 35.48 -5.40
CA SER A 109 29.13 35.11 -4.16
C SER A 109 27.61 35.03 -4.34
N SER A 110 27.01 35.97 -5.08
CA SER A 110 25.58 35.98 -5.36
C SER A 110 25.17 34.76 -6.20
N LYS A 111 25.99 34.40 -7.20
CA LYS A 111 25.79 33.18 -7.99
C LYS A 111 25.86 31.93 -7.13
N MET A 112 26.89 31.81 -6.30
CA MET A 112 27.06 30.68 -5.37
C MET A 112 25.90 30.57 -4.38
N GLN A 113 25.40 31.70 -3.87
CA GLN A 113 24.22 31.73 -3.00
C GLN A 113 22.98 31.20 -3.72
N ALA A 114 22.73 31.63 -4.96
CA ALA A 114 21.60 31.15 -5.76
C ALA A 114 21.70 29.63 -6.03
N GLU A 115 22.90 29.14 -6.35
CA GLU A 115 23.14 27.70 -6.54
C GLU A 115 22.89 26.91 -5.25
N LEU A 116 23.34 27.42 -4.11
CA LEU A 116 23.12 26.78 -2.81
C LEU A 116 21.64 26.77 -2.43
N GLU A 117 20.91 27.84 -2.70
CA GLU A 117 19.47 27.93 -2.45
C GLU A 117 18.70 26.90 -3.29
N VAL A 118 19.05 26.76 -4.57
CA VAL A 118 18.49 25.69 -5.42
C VAL A 118 18.80 24.31 -4.84
N SER A 119 20.04 24.08 -4.39
CA SER A 119 20.44 22.82 -3.77
C SER A 119 19.64 22.54 -2.50
N VAL A 120 19.52 23.50 -1.58
CA VAL A 120 18.77 23.37 -0.33
C VAL A 120 17.30 23.07 -0.60
N ASN A 121 16.68 23.79 -1.53
CA ASN A 121 15.28 23.57 -1.90
C ASN A 121 15.07 22.17 -2.50
N SER A 122 15.99 21.70 -3.34
CA SER A 122 15.94 20.34 -3.90
C SER A 122 16.06 19.27 -2.81
N GLN A 123 16.96 19.45 -1.84
CA GLN A 123 17.14 18.54 -0.73
C GLN A 123 15.94 18.54 0.22
N MET A 124 15.36 19.70 0.49
CA MET A 124 14.16 19.82 1.31
C MET A 124 12.95 19.13 0.65
N SER A 125 12.81 19.25 -0.66
CA SER A 125 11.80 18.52 -1.42
C SER A 125 12.02 17.00 -1.35
N ASN A 126 13.27 16.55 -1.48
CA ASN A 126 13.59 15.12 -1.37
C ASN A 126 13.32 14.58 0.04
N LEU A 127 13.66 15.34 1.08
CA LEU A 127 13.37 14.98 2.46
C LEU A 127 11.87 14.83 2.67
N LYS A 128 11.07 15.80 2.22
CA LYS A 128 9.61 15.73 2.29
C LYS A 128 9.06 14.48 1.61
N ASN A 129 9.48 14.21 0.36
CA ASN A 129 9.04 13.03 -0.37
C ASN A 129 9.39 11.73 0.36
N LEU A 130 10.58 11.67 0.98
CA LEU A 130 11.02 10.50 1.72
C LEU A 130 10.21 10.31 3.01
N THR A 131 9.90 11.40 3.72
CA THR A 131 9.00 11.37 4.89
C THR A 131 7.61 10.87 4.50
N ASP A 132 7.03 11.41 3.43
CA ASP A 132 5.70 11.00 2.97
C ASP A 132 5.67 9.49 2.60
N GLU A 133 6.75 8.98 2.01
CA GLU A 133 6.89 7.55 1.71
C GLU A 133 7.05 6.69 2.97
N CYS A 134 7.80 7.15 3.97
CA CYS A 134 7.89 6.48 5.26
C CYS A 134 6.52 6.37 5.94
N ASP A 135 5.75 7.46 5.97
CA ASP A 135 4.40 7.49 6.56
C ASP A 135 3.44 6.53 5.84
N ARG A 136 3.56 6.46 4.50
CA ARG A 136 2.80 5.51 3.67
C ARG A 136 3.16 4.07 4.00
N LEU A 137 4.45 3.76 4.12
CA LEU A 137 4.94 2.43 4.45
C LEU A 137 4.55 2.01 5.86
N GLU A 138 4.60 2.91 6.83
CA GLU A 138 4.17 2.63 8.20
C GLU A 138 2.66 2.33 8.26
N THR A 139 1.86 3.09 7.52
CA THR A 139 0.42 2.83 7.40
C THR A 139 0.16 1.44 6.80
N LEU A 140 0.89 1.07 5.75
CA LEU A 140 0.77 -0.24 5.12
C LEU A 140 1.19 -1.37 6.06
N LEU A 141 2.27 -1.19 6.81
CA LEU A 141 2.76 -2.14 7.81
C LEU A 141 1.70 -2.35 8.91
N ARG A 142 1.08 -1.27 9.39
CA ARG A 142 -0.01 -1.34 10.36
C ARG A 142 -1.20 -2.14 9.82
N ILE A 143 -1.61 -1.91 8.57
CA ILE A 143 -2.69 -2.66 7.92
C ILE A 143 -2.34 -4.15 7.84
N HIS A 144 -1.14 -4.49 7.38
CA HIS A 144 -0.70 -5.88 7.29
C HIS A 144 -0.61 -6.56 8.67
N ASN A 145 -0.11 -5.88 9.68
CA ASN A 145 -0.08 -6.42 11.05
C ASN A 145 -1.49 -6.70 11.58
N LEU A 146 -2.45 -5.81 11.31
CA LEU A 146 -3.84 -6.02 11.68
C LEU A 146 -4.42 -7.25 10.96
N SER A 147 -4.18 -7.37 9.65
CA SER A 147 -4.61 -8.55 8.88
C SER A 147 -3.99 -9.83 9.42
N ILE A 148 -2.68 -9.85 9.68
CA ILE A 148 -1.97 -11.00 10.25
C ILE A 148 -2.54 -11.36 11.63
N SER A 149 -2.81 -10.36 12.48
CA SER A 149 -3.44 -10.59 13.78
C SER A 149 -4.80 -11.25 13.63
N LYS A 150 -5.64 -10.76 12.71
CA LYS A 150 -6.96 -11.37 12.45
C LYS A 150 -6.86 -12.77 11.86
N TYR A 151 -5.90 -13.03 10.97
CA TYR A 151 -5.68 -14.38 10.47
C TYR A 151 -5.20 -15.34 11.55
N ARG A 152 -4.33 -14.90 12.46
CA ARG A 152 -3.91 -15.72 13.60
C ARG A 152 -5.06 -16.01 14.54
N GLU A 153 -5.89 -15.01 14.86
CA GLU A 153 -7.11 -15.21 15.65
C GLU A 153 -8.03 -16.27 14.99
N LEU A 154 -8.23 -16.20 13.68
CA LEU A 154 -9.02 -17.21 12.94
C LEU A 154 -8.38 -18.59 12.99
N GLU A 155 -7.06 -18.68 12.79
CA GLU A 155 -6.31 -19.94 12.83
C GLU A 155 -6.35 -20.58 14.22
N ASP A 156 -6.19 -19.79 15.28
CA ASP A 156 -6.29 -20.22 16.69
C ASP A 156 -7.70 -20.76 17.03
N MET A 157 -8.74 -20.25 16.37
CA MET A 157 -10.12 -20.77 16.45
C MET A 157 -10.36 -22.02 15.59
N GLY A 158 -9.34 -22.53 14.89
CA GLY A 158 -9.44 -23.67 13.98
C GLY A 158 -9.94 -23.32 12.57
N PHE A 159 -10.10 -22.02 12.27
CA PHE A 159 -10.48 -21.47 10.96
C PHE A 159 -9.25 -21.03 10.16
N GLY A 160 -8.34 -21.97 9.89
CA GLY A 160 -7.17 -21.74 9.05
C GLY A 160 -7.51 -21.53 7.57
N LEU A 161 -6.47 -21.28 6.76
CA LEU A 161 -6.59 -21.15 5.30
C LEU A 161 -7.29 -22.33 4.61
N PRO A 162 -7.04 -23.61 4.99
CA PRO A 162 -7.76 -24.74 4.38
C PRO A 162 -9.27 -24.67 4.60
N GLN A 163 -9.71 -24.31 5.80
CA GLN A 163 -11.12 -24.20 6.16
C GLN A 163 -11.79 -23.04 5.41
N LEU A 164 -11.11 -21.89 5.34
CA LEU A 164 -11.56 -20.75 4.55
C LEU A 164 -11.68 -21.09 3.06
N GLY A 165 -10.75 -21.87 2.53
CA GLY A 165 -10.82 -22.37 1.15
C GLY A 165 -12.06 -23.22 0.89
N ILE A 166 -12.38 -24.15 1.79
CA ILE A 166 -13.60 -24.97 1.69
C ILE A 166 -14.86 -24.11 1.69
N VAL A 167 -14.93 -23.11 2.60
CA VAL A 167 -16.08 -22.18 2.65
C VAL A 167 -16.19 -21.38 1.35
N GLN A 168 -15.07 -20.85 0.85
CA GLN A 168 -15.05 -20.10 -0.40
C GLN A 168 -15.50 -20.96 -1.59
N ASP A 169 -14.98 -22.17 -1.72
CA ASP A 169 -15.35 -23.11 -2.79
C ASP A 169 -16.83 -23.46 -2.74
N THR A 170 -17.36 -23.70 -1.53
CA THR A 170 -18.79 -23.97 -1.32
C THR A 170 -19.66 -22.78 -1.74
N ILE A 171 -19.28 -21.55 -1.36
CA ILE A 171 -20.00 -20.33 -1.77
C ILE A 171 -19.97 -20.19 -3.30
N HIS A 172 -18.82 -20.40 -3.93
CA HIS A 172 -18.68 -20.33 -5.38
C HIS A 172 -19.50 -21.41 -6.11
N GLU A 173 -19.56 -22.63 -5.58
CA GLU A 173 -20.36 -23.72 -6.13
C GLU A 173 -21.86 -23.36 -6.07
N VAL A 174 -22.34 -22.89 -4.92
CA VAL A 174 -23.71 -22.41 -4.75
C VAL A 174 -24.01 -21.23 -5.66
N ALA A 175 -23.07 -20.28 -5.80
CA ALA A 175 -23.21 -19.13 -6.68
C ALA A 175 -23.44 -19.57 -8.13
N ARG A 176 -22.63 -20.53 -8.61
CA ARG A 176 -22.73 -21.11 -9.95
C ARG A 176 -24.05 -21.85 -10.15
N ALA A 177 -24.46 -22.69 -9.19
CA ALA A 177 -25.72 -23.43 -9.26
C ALA A 177 -26.95 -22.51 -9.34
N ASN A 178 -26.86 -21.31 -8.73
CA ASN A 178 -27.95 -20.33 -8.69
C ASN A 178 -27.80 -19.20 -9.72
N ASN A 179 -26.79 -19.25 -10.61
CA ASN A 179 -26.50 -18.22 -11.60
C ASN A 179 -26.36 -16.80 -11.00
N ILE A 180 -25.72 -16.68 -9.84
CA ILE A 180 -25.39 -15.39 -9.20
C ILE A 180 -23.88 -15.14 -9.24
N SER A 181 -23.46 -13.87 -9.18
CA SER A 181 -22.03 -13.54 -9.17
C SER A 181 -21.38 -13.92 -7.84
N ASN A 182 -20.10 -14.30 -7.87
CA ASN A 182 -19.36 -14.69 -6.66
C ASN A 182 -19.36 -13.60 -5.59
N TYR A 183 -19.23 -12.33 -5.99
CA TYR A 183 -19.28 -11.19 -5.08
C TYR A 183 -20.63 -11.11 -4.35
N LEU A 184 -21.74 -11.16 -5.10
CA LEU A 184 -23.09 -11.12 -4.52
C LEU A 184 -23.38 -12.37 -3.66
N ALA A 185 -22.81 -13.52 -4.02
CA ALA A 185 -22.95 -14.74 -3.23
C ALA A 185 -22.25 -14.65 -1.87
N ILE A 186 -21.04 -14.06 -1.82
CA ILE A 186 -20.31 -13.81 -0.57
C ILE A 186 -21.10 -12.83 0.31
N GLU A 187 -21.57 -11.72 -0.26
CA GLU A 187 -22.38 -10.73 0.46
C GLU A 187 -23.66 -11.35 1.03
N LYS A 188 -24.40 -12.11 0.20
CA LYS A 188 -25.61 -12.81 0.63
C LYS A 188 -25.31 -13.84 1.71
N PHE A 189 -24.25 -14.62 1.59
CA PHE A 189 -23.85 -15.60 2.59
C PHE A 189 -23.57 -14.95 3.96
N LEU A 190 -22.82 -13.83 3.97
CA LEU A 190 -22.53 -13.10 5.20
C LEU A 190 -23.79 -12.49 5.82
N ASN A 191 -24.66 -11.91 5.01
CA ASN A 191 -25.95 -11.38 5.48
C ASN A 191 -26.84 -12.51 6.02
N ASP A 192 -26.88 -13.66 5.34
CA ASP A 192 -27.63 -14.83 5.80
C ASP A 192 -27.12 -15.34 7.16
N ILE A 193 -25.81 -15.30 7.41
CA ILE A 193 -25.24 -15.61 8.73
C ILE A 193 -25.70 -14.57 9.76
N LEU A 194 -25.54 -13.28 9.48
CA LEU A 194 -25.89 -12.22 10.44
C LEU A 194 -27.38 -12.23 10.78
N GLU A 195 -28.25 -12.41 9.79
CA GLU A 195 -29.70 -12.34 9.97
C GLU A 195 -30.30 -13.64 10.51
N ASN A 196 -29.77 -14.81 10.12
CA ASN A 196 -30.39 -16.10 10.44
C ASN A 196 -29.67 -16.92 11.52
N TYR A 197 -28.46 -16.55 11.95
CA TYR A 197 -27.73 -17.30 12.97
C TYR A 197 -28.23 -16.99 14.39
N GLU A 198 -28.40 -15.71 14.73
CA GLU A 198 -28.93 -15.22 16.02
C GLU A 198 -30.32 -15.83 16.36
N PRO A 199 -31.32 -15.78 15.46
CA PRO A 199 -32.64 -16.39 15.73
C PRO A 199 -32.59 -17.91 15.87
N LYS A 200 -31.61 -18.58 15.25
CA LYS A 200 -31.47 -20.03 15.31
C LYS A 200 -30.91 -20.54 16.63
N SER A 201 -30.03 -19.77 17.28
CA SER A 201 -29.63 -20.05 18.67
C SER A 201 -30.86 -20.04 19.61
N GLY A 202 -31.81 -19.12 19.38
CA GLY A 202 -33.08 -19.09 20.12
C GLY A 202 -33.99 -20.32 19.91
N TYR A 203 -33.87 -21.04 18.78
CA TYR A 203 -34.64 -22.27 18.56
C TYR A 203 -34.17 -23.42 19.45
N GLU A 204 -32.92 -23.45 19.90
CA GLU A 204 -32.47 -24.48 20.85
C GLU A 204 -33.21 -24.35 22.18
N CYS A 205 -33.38 -23.13 22.69
CA CYS A 205 -34.20 -22.85 23.87
C CYS A 205 -35.66 -23.28 23.66
N LYS A 206 -36.23 -23.01 22.48
CA LYS A 206 -37.61 -23.41 22.16
C LYS A 206 -37.76 -24.93 22.05
N ILE A 207 -36.79 -25.60 21.45
CA ILE A 207 -36.75 -27.07 21.35
C ILE A 207 -36.62 -27.69 22.74
N HIS A 208 -35.76 -27.13 23.60
CA HIS A 208 -35.62 -27.58 24.97
C HIS A 208 -36.93 -27.39 25.76
N ALA A 209 -37.56 -26.22 25.65
CA ALA A 209 -38.84 -25.95 26.29
C ALA A 209 -39.95 -26.94 25.85
N LEU A 210 -40.06 -27.18 24.54
CA LEU A 210 -41.02 -28.14 24.00
C LEU A 210 -40.73 -29.58 24.45
N ARG A 211 -39.46 -30.00 24.51
CA ARG A 211 -39.08 -31.31 25.04
C ARG A 211 -39.47 -31.46 26.51
N SER A 212 -39.21 -30.44 27.33
CA SER A 212 -39.62 -30.42 28.74
C SER A 212 -41.15 -30.49 28.89
N GLU A 213 -41.90 -29.82 28.02
CA GLU A 213 -43.36 -29.89 28.02
C GLU A 213 -43.86 -31.30 27.65
N ILE A 214 -43.25 -31.94 26.65
CA ILE A 214 -43.58 -33.32 26.25
C ILE A 214 -43.34 -34.29 27.42
N GLU A 215 -42.19 -34.21 28.09
CA GLU A 215 -41.89 -35.11 29.22
C GLU A 215 -42.84 -34.87 30.40
N LYS A 216 -43.20 -33.61 30.67
CA LYS A 216 -44.23 -33.29 31.66
C LYS A 216 -45.58 -33.94 31.30
N LYS A 217 -46.05 -33.76 30.07
CA LYS A 217 -47.32 -34.35 29.60
C LYS A 217 -47.30 -35.87 29.62
N LYS A 218 -46.16 -36.50 29.34
CA LYS A 218 -45.98 -37.94 29.42
C LYS A 218 -46.05 -38.44 30.86
N SER A 219 -45.43 -37.72 31.80
CA SER A 219 -45.56 -38.01 33.24
C SER A 219 -47.01 -37.89 33.70
N ASP A 220 -47.71 -36.82 33.32
CA ASP A 220 -49.13 -36.62 33.64
C ASP A 220 -49.99 -37.78 33.09
N LEU A 221 -49.71 -38.24 31.87
CA LEU A 221 -50.40 -39.36 31.25
C LEU A 221 -50.20 -40.66 32.05
N ILE A 222 -48.97 -40.96 32.49
CA ILE A 222 -48.68 -42.14 33.32
C ILE A 222 -49.48 -42.10 34.63
N VAL A 223 -49.54 -40.93 35.28
CA VAL A 223 -50.34 -40.75 36.50
C VAL A 223 -51.83 -40.96 36.23
N LEU A 224 -52.34 -40.45 35.10
CA LEU A 224 -53.74 -40.62 34.73
C LEU A 224 -54.08 -42.09 34.41
N THR A 225 -53.20 -42.79 33.70
CA THR A 225 -53.38 -44.20 33.35
C THR A 225 -53.37 -45.09 34.59
N THR A 226 -52.42 -44.89 35.50
CA THR A 226 -52.38 -45.65 36.77
C THR A 226 -53.61 -45.38 37.65
N ALA A 227 -54.11 -44.15 37.69
CA ALA A 227 -55.36 -43.81 38.35
C ALA A 227 -56.59 -44.46 37.67
N LEU A 228 -56.57 -44.62 36.35
CA LEU A 228 -57.64 -45.31 35.62
C LEU A 228 -57.61 -46.82 35.86
N ASP A 229 -56.42 -47.42 35.85
CA ASP A 229 -56.24 -48.86 36.09
C ASP A 229 -56.70 -49.24 37.50
N SER A 230 -56.32 -48.47 38.52
CA SER A 230 -56.83 -48.67 39.89
C SER A 230 -58.35 -48.52 39.98
N LYS A 231 -58.96 -47.55 39.29
CA LYS A 231 -60.43 -47.43 39.22
C LYS A 231 -61.08 -48.62 38.52
N LYS A 232 -60.45 -49.16 37.47
CA LYS A 232 -60.93 -50.35 36.76
C LYS A 232 -60.88 -51.59 37.65
N GLU A 233 -59.81 -51.77 38.41
CA GLU A 233 -59.71 -52.83 39.42
C GLU A 233 -60.80 -52.71 40.48
N VAL A 234 -61.01 -51.51 41.04
CA VAL A 234 -62.11 -51.25 41.99
C VAL A 234 -63.46 -51.57 41.37
N ALA A 235 -63.73 -51.15 40.14
CA ALA A 235 -64.97 -51.46 39.44
C ALA A 235 -65.15 -52.96 39.20
N GLN A 236 -64.08 -53.70 38.88
CA GLN A 236 -64.11 -55.16 38.74
C GLN A 236 -64.44 -55.84 40.07
N VAL A 237 -63.80 -55.43 41.17
CA VAL A 237 -64.09 -55.96 42.51
C VAL A 237 -65.53 -55.66 42.93
N LEU A 238 -66.00 -54.42 42.71
CA LEU A 238 -67.40 -54.05 42.98
C LEU A 238 -68.35 -54.91 42.15
N GLY A 239 -68.07 -55.11 40.85
CA GLY A 239 -68.86 -55.98 39.99
C GLY A 239 -68.91 -57.44 40.47
N GLN A 240 -67.80 -57.97 41.00
CA GLN A 240 -67.75 -59.30 41.62
C GLN A 240 -68.57 -59.36 42.93
N LEU A 241 -68.51 -58.33 43.78
CA LEU A 241 -69.31 -58.28 45.01
C LEU A 241 -70.81 -58.23 44.72
N VAL A 242 -71.21 -57.46 43.72
CA VAL A 242 -72.61 -57.40 43.25
C VAL A 242 -73.05 -58.76 42.68
N SER A 243 -72.20 -59.45 41.91
CA SER A 243 -72.55 -60.76 41.35
C SER A 243 -72.68 -61.88 42.39
N ILE A 244 -72.03 -61.74 43.54
CA ILE A 244 -72.22 -62.60 44.72
C ILE A 244 -73.55 -62.31 45.45
N GLY A 245 -74.24 -61.22 45.09
CA GLY A 245 -75.57 -60.87 45.61
C GLY A 245 -75.54 -59.90 46.79
N LEU A 246 -74.42 -59.23 47.06
CA LEU A 246 -74.38 -58.14 48.04
C LEU A 246 -75.14 -56.92 47.51
N GLN A 247 -76.04 -56.37 48.32
CA GLN A 247 -76.71 -55.11 48.02
C GLN A 247 -75.76 -53.93 48.29
N ASP A 248 -75.94 -52.82 47.56
CA ASP A 248 -75.08 -51.63 47.64
C ASP A 248 -74.80 -51.16 49.08
N LYS A 249 -75.81 -51.23 49.96
CA LYS A 249 -75.69 -50.86 51.37
C LYS A 249 -74.68 -51.74 52.13
N GLN A 250 -74.66 -53.04 51.85
CA GLN A 250 -73.74 -53.99 52.48
C GLN A 250 -72.30 -53.80 51.99
N ILE A 251 -72.12 -53.44 50.72
CA ILE A 251 -70.81 -53.13 50.14
C ILE A 251 -70.23 -51.86 50.78
N ILE A 252 -71.06 -50.82 50.96
CA ILE A 252 -70.67 -49.57 51.63
C ILE A 252 -70.32 -49.81 53.10
N ASP A 253 -71.15 -50.56 53.84
CA ASP A 253 -70.89 -50.87 55.25
C ASP A 253 -69.59 -51.68 55.44
N LEU A 254 -69.28 -52.60 54.51
CA LEU A 254 -68.02 -53.34 54.48
C LEU A 254 -66.81 -52.44 54.22
N ALA A 255 -66.92 -51.53 53.23
CA ALA A 255 -65.87 -50.57 52.92
C ALA A 255 -65.59 -49.64 54.12
N LEU A 256 -66.63 -49.13 54.78
CA LEU A 256 -66.51 -48.29 55.97
C LEU A 256 -65.91 -49.06 57.17
N SER A 257 -66.27 -50.34 57.33
CA SER A 257 -65.70 -51.21 58.37
C SER A 257 -64.21 -51.49 58.15
N LEU A 258 -63.75 -51.57 56.90
CA LEU A 258 -62.34 -51.74 56.54
C LEU A 258 -61.51 -50.45 56.75
N HIS A 259 -62.12 -49.27 56.55
CA HIS A 259 -61.43 -47.98 56.74
C HIS A 259 -61.38 -47.51 58.21
N SER A 260 -62.20 -48.08 59.11
CA SER A 260 -62.32 -47.63 60.51
C SER A 260 -61.33 -48.30 61.50
N LYS A 261 -60.27 -48.97 61.04
CA LYS A 261 -59.18 -49.46 61.92
C LYS A 261 -57.91 -48.62 61.76
N PRO A 262 -57.47 -47.84 62.77
CA PRO A 262 -56.15 -47.23 62.77
C PRO A 262 -55.08 -48.20 63.31
N ASN A 263 -53.96 -48.28 62.57
CA ASN A 263 -52.61 -48.66 62.99
C ASN A 263 -52.40 -49.66 64.15
N HIS A 264 -51.86 -50.83 63.81
CA HIS A 264 -50.87 -51.50 64.66
C HIS A 264 -49.63 -51.82 63.82
N LYS A 265 -48.48 -51.30 64.27
CA LYS A 265 -47.15 -51.49 63.67
C LYS A 265 -46.79 -52.97 63.52
N GLN A 266 -46.25 -53.37 62.37
CA GLN A 266 -45.24 -54.43 62.32
C GLN A 266 -44.33 -54.25 61.08
N GLU A 267 -43.03 -54.22 61.35
CA GLU A 267 -41.96 -54.29 60.36
C GLU A 267 -42.08 -55.59 59.54
N HIS A 268 -42.00 -55.49 58.20
CA HIS A 268 -41.13 -56.37 57.42
C HIS A 268 -40.88 -55.85 56.00
N VAL A 269 -39.59 -55.61 55.75
CA VAL A 269 -38.79 -55.68 54.51
C VAL A 269 -39.49 -56.19 53.24
N GLY A 270 -39.41 -55.42 52.14
CA GLY A 270 -39.44 -55.97 50.77
C GLY A 270 -40.09 -55.09 49.69
N SER A 271 -39.26 -54.46 48.86
CA SER A 271 -39.53 -53.91 47.51
C SER A 271 -40.48 -52.72 47.33
N SER A 272 -39.90 -51.52 47.16
CA SER A 272 -40.32 -50.51 46.18
C SER A 272 -39.30 -49.36 46.15
N THR A 273 -38.17 -49.57 45.49
CA THR A 273 -37.08 -48.59 45.32
C THR A 273 -37.15 -47.79 44.01
N THR A 274 -38.27 -47.76 43.30
CA THR A 274 -38.32 -47.14 41.95
C THR A 274 -39.01 -45.78 41.85
N HIS A 275 -39.79 -45.32 42.84
CA HIS A 275 -40.46 -44.01 42.76
C HIS A 275 -39.83 -42.87 43.60
N GLY A 276 -39.03 -43.19 44.62
CA GLY A 276 -38.32 -42.18 45.42
C GLY A 276 -37.13 -41.52 44.71
N SER A 277 -36.57 -42.19 43.70
CA SER A 277 -35.38 -41.71 42.98
C SER A 277 -35.70 -40.64 41.93
N LEU A 278 -36.93 -40.60 41.39
CA LEU A 278 -37.34 -39.60 40.40
C LEU A 278 -37.66 -38.24 41.02
N ASN A 279 -38.26 -38.21 42.22
CA ASN A 279 -38.52 -36.95 42.92
C ASN A 279 -37.23 -36.27 43.38
N ARG A 280 -36.25 -37.05 43.84
CA ARG A 280 -34.94 -36.52 44.23
C ARG A 280 -34.13 -36.03 43.03
N LEU A 281 -34.23 -36.67 41.86
CA LEU A 281 -33.57 -36.19 40.64
C LEU A 281 -34.21 -34.90 40.10
N ALA A 282 -35.54 -34.73 40.27
CA ALA A 282 -36.25 -33.52 39.86
C ALA A 282 -35.98 -32.32 40.80
N GLU A 283 -35.81 -32.57 42.10
CA GLU A 283 -35.40 -31.54 43.07
C GLU A 283 -33.91 -31.15 42.91
N ASP A 284 -33.00 -32.10 42.68
CA ASP A 284 -31.58 -31.80 42.37
C ASP A 284 -31.43 -31.03 41.05
N SER A 285 -32.21 -31.36 40.02
CA SER A 285 -32.17 -30.66 38.72
C SER A 285 -32.70 -29.23 38.83
N ASN A 286 -33.71 -28.98 39.67
CA ASN A 286 -34.22 -27.62 39.90
C ASN A 286 -33.24 -26.77 40.74
N GLN A 287 -32.53 -27.36 41.71
CA GLN A 287 -31.48 -26.66 42.45
C GLN A 287 -30.27 -26.29 41.58
N GLN A 288 -29.87 -27.15 40.62
CA GLN A 288 -28.79 -26.82 39.69
C GLN A 288 -29.17 -25.72 38.68
N ILE A 289 -30.45 -25.61 38.29
CA ILE A 289 -30.94 -24.51 37.45
C ILE A 289 -31.00 -23.18 38.22
N GLU A 290 -31.31 -23.21 39.51
CA GLU A 290 -31.32 -22.02 40.38
C GLU A 290 -29.89 -21.50 40.62
N LEU A 291 -28.93 -22.40 40.88
CA LEU A 291 -27.51 -22.06 40.99
C LEU A 291 -26.87 -21.55 39.68
N ALA A 292 -27.36 -21.99 38.52
CA ALA A 292 -26.89 -21.51 37.22
C ALA A 292 -27.45 -20.12 36.84
N LYS A 293 -28.60 -19.71 37.41
CA LYS A 293 -29.15 -18.35 37.21
C LYS A 293 -28.38 -17.29 38.01
N ASP A 294 -27.88 -17.63 39.19
CA ASP A 294 -27.08 -16.72 40.01
C ASP A 294 -25.65 -16.49 39.46
N HIS A 295 -25.22 -17.22 38.43
CA HIS A 295 -23.92 -17.03 37.74
C HIS A 295 -24.00 -16.25 36.43
N VAL A 296 -25.19 -15.84 35.97
CA VAL A 296 -25.36 -15.07 34.72
C VAL A 296 -25.48 -13.56 34.97
N ASP A 297 -25.80 -13.13 36.19
CA ASP A 297 -25.95 -11.71 36.57
C ASP A 297 -24.79 -11.18 37.43
N SER A 298 -23.54 -11.41 37.00
CA SER A 298 -22.38 -10.66 37.52
C SER A 298 -21.76 -9.82 36.40
N PRO A 299 -22.07 -8.51 36.31
CA PRO A 299 -21.36 -7.60 35.46
C PRO A 299 -20.13 -7.09 36.23
N ASP A 300 -18.96 -7.66 35.94
CA ASP A 300 -17.68 -7.06 36.33
C ASP A 300 -16.76 -6.91 35.11
N LEU A 301 -15.94 -5.86 35.17
CA LEU A 301 -15.15 -5.19 34.14
C LEU A 301 -15.94 -4.11 33.37
N GLY A 302 -15.82 -2.82 33.67
CA GLY A 302 -14.63 -2.11 34.11
C GLY A 302 -14.25 -1.05 33.07
N VAL A 303 -15.14 -0.08 32.84
CA VAL A 303 -14.84 1.08 32.00
C VAL A 303 -14.17 2.15 32.89
N ALA A 304 -12.86 2.07 33.01
CA ALA A 304 -12.05 3.17 33.52
C ALA A 304 -11.97 4.27 32.45
N ARG A 305 -12.82 5.30 32.58
CA ARG A 305 -12.61 6.60 31.95
C ARG A 305 -11.76 7.45 32.89
N ASN A 306 -10.46 7.54 32.61
CA ASN A 306 -9.63 8.65 33.09
C ASN A 306 -9.32 9.55 31.89
N SER A 307 -9.97 10.71 31.87
CA SER A 307 -9.63 11.85 31.03
C SER A 307 -9.33 13.02 31.96
N ALA A 308 -8.06 13.20 32.31
CA ALA A 308 -7.50 14.47 32.75
C ALA A 308 -5.97 14.38 32.70
N ASP A 309 -5.38 15.39 32.05
CA ASP A 309 -4.02 15.92 32.24
C ASP A 309 -2.80 15.02 32.02
N VAL A 310 -2.14 15.18 30.85
CA VAL A 310 -0.69 15.43 30.79
C VAL A 310 -0.34 16.36 29.62
N HIS A 311 -0.10 17.64 29.92
CA HIS A 311 0.93 18.42 29.25
C HIS A 311 2.26 18.17 29.99
N ARG A 312 3.28 17.60 29.33
CA ARG A 312 4.73 17.91 29.45
C ARG A 312 5.65 16.86 28.83
N GLY A 313 6.67 17.36 28.12
CA GLY A 313 7.93 16.69 27.71
C GLY A 313 7.83 16.09 26.31
N ILE A 314 8.53 16.52 25.25
CA ILE A 314 9.90 17.07 25.12
C ILE A 314 10.87 16.38 26.07
N THR A 315 11.35 15.20 25.67
CA THR A 315 12.78 14.86 25.50
C THR A 315 12.89 13.38 25.09
N ASP A 316 13.89 13.08 24.26
CA ASP A 316 14.50 11.75 24.04
C ASP A 316 13.85 10.78 23.05
N HIS A 317 14.04 11.09 21.76
CA HIS A 317 14.32 10.07 20.73
C HIS A 317 15.60 10.44 19.98
N ALA A 318 16.71 10.51 20.71
CA ALA A 318 18.00 10.04 20.20
C ALA A 318 18.13 8.56 20.60
N VAL A 319 18.89 7.77 19.84
CA VAL A 319 19.12 6.32 20.02
C VAL A 319 18.11 5.40 19.29
N ILE A 320 17.94 5.57 17.98
CA ILE A 320 17.95 4.44 17.02
C ILE A 320 18.70 4.90 15.76
N ALA A 321 19.99 5.18 15.93
CA ALA A 321 20.93 5.37 14.83
C ALA A 321 22.20 4.61 15.19
N GLY A 322 22.20 3.32 14.89
CA GLY A 322 23.35 2.46 15.12
C GLY A 322 22.91 1.04 15.42
N LEU A 323 22.69 0.25 14.36
CA LEU A 323 22.96 -1.20 14.27
C LEU A 323 22.32 -1.80 13.02
N VAL A 324 22.74 -1.37 11.82
CA VAL A 324 22.73 -2.25 10.63
C VAL A 324 23.95 -1.92 9.78
N SER A 325 25.13 -2.30 10.27
CA SER A 325 26.34 -2.35 9.45
C SER A 325 27.18 -3.53 9.93
N LYS A 326 26.89 -4.72 9.38
CA LYS A 326 27.78 -5.88 9.12
C LYS A 326 26.97 -7.16 8.94
N ALA A 327 27.46 -8.02 8.03
CA ALA A 327 26.90 -9.28 7.50
C ALA A 327 25.87 -9.04 6.36
N PHE A 328 26.16 -9.28 5.08
CA PHE A 328 26.64 -10.53 4.47
C PHE A 328 27.56 -10.30 3.25
N PRO A 329 28.48 -11.25 2.92
CA PRO A 329 29.21 -11.26 1.67
C PRO A 329 28.50 -12.11 0.59
N GLY A 330 28.46 -11.59 -0.65
CA GLY A 330 28.54 -12.32 -1.92
C GLY A 330 27.43 -13.31 -2.32
N ASN A 331 26.57 -12.91 -3.27
CA ASN A 331 26.60 -13.42 -4.66
C ASN A 331 25.59 -12.68 -5.57
N PRO A 332 25.83 -12.67 -6.90
CA PRO A 332 25.17 -11.76 -7.82
C PRO A 332 23.88 -12.38 -8.38
N LEU A 333 22.78 -11.62 -8.38
CA LEU A 333 21.60 -11.94 -9.16
C LEU A 333 21.43 -10.94 -10.30
N THR A 334 21.51 -11.53 -11.49
CA THR A 334 21.15 -11.07 -12.82
C THR A 334 20.02 -10.06 -12.87
N PHE A 335 20.33 -8.90 -13.45
CA PHE A 335 19.38 -7.87 -13.85
C PHE A 335 18.88 -8.20 -15.27
N VAL A 336 17.58 -8.44 -15.41
CA VAL A 336 16.89 -8.57 -16.71
C VAL A 336 15.91 -7.41 -16.82
N GLY A 337 15.99 -6.65 -17.92
CA GLY A 337 14.92 -5.75 -18.36
C GLY A 337 15.31 -4.28 -18.51
N GLY A 338 16.20 -3.98 -19.46
CA GLY A 338 16.46 -2.62 -19.90
C GLY A 338 15.36 -2.06 -20.81
N LYS A 339 15.15 -0.73 -20.72
CA LYS A 339 14.76 0.11 -21.86
C LYS A 339 15.91 1.07 -22.11
N TYR A 340 16.61 0.88 -23.22
CA TYR A 340 17.65 1.78 -23.69
C TYR A 340 17.03 3.02 -24.36
N PRO A 341 17.64 4.21 -24.21
CA PRO A 341 17.35 5.38 -25.04
C PRO A 341 17.94 5.20 -26.46
N PRO A 342 17.47 5.99 -27.46
CA PRO A 342 17.81 5.78 -28.86
C PRO A 342 19.32 5.98 -29.13
N SER A 343 19.84 5.11 -29.98
CA SER A 343 21.19 5.09 -30.52
C SER A 343 21.55 6.41 -31.21
N LEU A 344 22.63 7.05 -30.73
CA LEU A 344 23.35 8.10 -31.43
C LEU A 344 23.79 7.60 -32.82
N HIS A 345 23.65 8.45 -33.83
CA HIS A 345 24.02 8.13 -35.20
C HIS A 345 25.54 8.06 -35.35
N ASN A 346 26.04 7.22 -36.28
CA ASN A 346 27.47 7.07 -36.55
C ASN A 346 28.16 8.39 -36.98
N GLU A 347 27.41 9.40 -37.43
CA GLU A 347 27.95 10.74 -37.74
C GLU A 347 28.36 11.50 -36.46
N ASP A 348 27.66 11.32 -35.34
CA ASP A 348 27.99 11.97 -34.07
C ASP A 348 29.29 11.41 -33.45
N LEU A 349 29.69 10.20 -33.83
CA LEU A 349 30.91 9.54 -33.33
C LEU A 349 32.17 9.96 -34.10
N GLU A 350 32.07 10.35 -35.37
CA GLU A 350 33.21 10.91 -36.10
C GLU A 350 33.51 12.35 -35.66
N ASP A 351 32.50 13.17 -35.41
CA ASP A 351 32.71 14.54 -34.90
C ASP A 351 33.38 14.54 -33.51
N ILE A 352 33.07 13.56 -32.67
CA ILE A 352 33.72 13.37 -31.36
C ILE A 352 35.18 12.90 -31.54
N ARG A 353 35.45 12.06 -32.55
CA ARG A 353 36.79 11.55 -32.84
C ARG A 353 37.69 12.64 -33.43
N GLU A 354 37.17 13.46 -34.34
CA GLU A 354 37.88 14.60 -34.93
C GLU A 354 38.16 15.68 -33.85
N MET A 355 37.22 15.94 -32.94
CA MET A 355 37.47 16.82 -31.79
C MET A 355 38.53 16.27 -30.82
N GLN A 356 38.60 14.95 -30.61
CA GLN A 356 39.64 14.34 -29.77
C GLN A 356 41.03 14.39 -30.43
N GLU A 357 41.13 14.19 -31.75
CA GLU A 357 42.40 14.32 -32.48
C GLU A 357 42.90 15.77 -32.50
N LEU A 358 42.01 16.76 -32.67
CA LEU A 358 42.37 18.18 -32.57
C LEU A 358 42.82 18.58 -31.16
N ALA A 359 42.23 18.00 -30.11
CA ALA A 359 42.63 18.25 -28.72
C ALA A 359 44.02 17.65 -28.41
N LEU A 360 44.34 16.47 -28.97
CA LEU A 360 45.64 15.84 -28.84
C LEU A 360 46.74 16.59 -29.62
N ALA A 361 46.43 17.07 -30.83
CA ALA A 361 47.34 17.90 -31.62
C ALA A 361 47.69 19.21 -30.90
N ARG A 362 46.71 19.87 -30.25
CA ARG A 362 46.95 21.10 -29.46
C ARG A 362 47.81 20.85 -28.21
N LYS A 363 47.64 19.71 -27.54
CA LYS A 363 48.51 19.33 -26.40
C LYS A 363 49.95 19.07 -26.84
N SER A 364 50.15 18.43 -28.00
CA SER A 364 51.50 18.19 -28.53
C SER A 364 52.21 19.51 -28.88
N SER A 365 51.52 20.45 -29.55
CA SER A 365 52.10 21.75 -29.90
C SER A 365 52.45 22.62 -28.68
N ASN A 366 51.66 22.55 -27.59
CA ASN A 366 51.97 23.29 -26.36
C ASN A 366 53.11 22.69 -25.53
N SER A 367 53.40 21.38 -25.71
CA SER A 367 54.56 20.76 -25.05
C SER A 367 55.89 21.12 -25.72
N GLN A 368 55.86 21.47 -27.01
CA GLN A 368 57.05 21.83 -27.78
C GLN A 368 57.41 23.31 -27.68
N ALA A 369 56.46 24.18 -27.30
CA ALA A 369 56.70 25.62 -27.08
C ALA A 369 57.19 25.98 -25.66
N ARG A 370 57.35 24.99 -24.77
CA ARG A 370 57.84 25.19 -23.38
C ARG A 370 59.19 24.56 -23.09
N GLY A 371 59.86 24.03 -24.11
CA GLY A 371 61.20 23.48 -24.02
C GLY A 371 62.12 24.15 -25.03
N ASP A 372 62.39 25.43 -24.83
CA ASP A 372 63.58 26.16 -25.29
C ASP A 372 63.79 27.39 -24.41
#